data_AF-A0A2V6REE7-F1
#
_entry.id   AF-A0A2V6REE7-F1
#
_cell.length_a   1.000
_cell.length_b   1.000
_cell.length_c   1.000
_cell.angle_alpha   90.00
_cell.angle_beta   90.00
_cell.angle_gamma   90.00
#
_symmetry.space_group_name_H-M   'P 1'
#
loop_
_entity.id
_entity.type
_entity.pdbx_description
1 polymer ?
#
loop_
_entity_poly.entity_id
_entity_poly.type
_entity_poly.pdbx_seq_one_letter_code
_entity_poly.pdbx_strand_id
1 'polypeptide(L)'
;MKITSVLATWVHVPIPYERQHTSDFGRIASFDSVIVKVETDGGLVGWGEAKAGVGSAASAHGLAAIINLDYAPLLVGQDPRDVSRLWDVMYNTPREGYAVERGHVLPQLGRRGLSISAIAGVDLALWDLLGKSLGAPVWRLLGGRRAERMPAYASGGWADETRIGEQLLGYVRTGGFRAVKMRVGVMDGEPHRSAARVRAARKALGPDVKLMADAHGTWTVAEAKAFCRMVEDCDLYWLEEPVTADDKPGLAEVRRSSSVPIATGESEFTRHDF
;
A
#
# COMPACT_ATOMS: atom_id res chain seq x y z
N MET A 1 -7.95 -20.34 23.44
CA MET A 1 -6.86 -19.39 23.20
C MET A 1 -7.45 -18.00 23.29
N LYS A 2 -6.93 -17.17 24.19
CA LYS A 2 -7.40 -15.81 24.45
C LYS A 2 -6.25 -14.83 24.31
N ILE A 3 -6.54 -13.66 23.76
CA ILE A 3 -5.57 -12.55 23.68
C ILE A 3 -5.28 -12.05 25.09
N THR A 4 -4.01 -11.98 25.46
CA THR A 4 -3.55 -11.46 26.75
C THR A 4 -2.97 -10.05 26.64
N SER A 5 -2.43 -9.69 25.48
CA SER A 5 -1.90 -8.34 25.22
C SER A 5 -1.97 -8.01 23.73
N VAL A 6 -2.12 -6.72 23.44
CA VAL A 6 -1.92 -6.13 22.11
C VAL A 6 -1.04 -4.91 22.30
N LEU A 7 0.08 -4.86 21.60
CA LEU A 7 1.04 -3.76 21.68
C LEU A 7 1.50 -3.36 20.28
N ALA A 8 1.31 -2.09 19.94
CA ALA A 8 1.89 -1.43 18.79
C ALA A 8 3.09 -0.59 19.19
N THR A 9 4.22 -0.81 18.54
CA THR A 9 5.47 -0.09 18.77
C THR A 9 5.92 0.57 17.48
N TRP A 10 6.13 1.89 17.52
CA TRP A 10 6.80 2.59 16.43
C TRP A 10 8.29 2.20 16.41
N VAL A 11 8.72 1.67 15.27
CA VAL A 11 10.12 1.39 14.97
C VAL A 11 10.61 2.47 14.00
N HIS A 12 11.50 3.33 14.51
CA HIS A 12 12.14 4.35 13.69
C HIS A 12 13.35 3.75 12.95
N VAL A 13 13.36 3.85 11.61
CA VAL A 13 14.39 3.27 10.75
C VAL A 13 15.01 4.39 9.90
N PRO A 14 16.05 5.08 10.39
CA PRO A 14 16.66 6.19 9.66
C PRO A 14 17.40 5.68 8.41
N ILE A 15 17.27 6.42 7.32
CA ILE A 15 18.02 6.18 6.08
C ILE A 15 19.27 7.06 6.11
N PRO A 16 20.49 6.49 5.95
CA PRO A 16 21.72 7.27 5.85
C PRO A 16 21.60 8.39 4.82
N TYR A 17 22.12 9.58 5.13
CA TYR A 17 21.90 10.79 4.33
C TYR A 17 22.21 10.59 2.84
N GLU A 18 23.30 9.89 2.54
CA GLU A 18 23.77 9.58 1.18
C GLU A 18 22.88 8.58 0.42
N ARG A 19 21.96 7.90 1.11
CA ARG A 19 20.99 6.95 0.54
C ARG A 19 19.56 7.50 0.51
N GLN A 20 19.34 8.71 1.03
CA GLN A 20 18.04 9.37 0.96
C GLN A 20 17.74 9.76 -0.49
N HIS A 21 16.47 9.66 -0.87
CA HIS A 21 15.99 10.12 -2.18
C HIS A 21 14.79 11.05 -2.00
N THR A 22 14.57 11.90 -3.00
CA THR A 22 13.40 12.78 -3.05
C THR A 22 12.35 12.14 -3.95
N SER A 23 11.14 12.02 -3.42
CA SER A 23 9.94 11.64 -4.15
C SER A 23 8.97 12.82 -4.18
N ASP A 24 7.79 12.61 -4.72
CA ASP A 24 6.65 13.52 -4.62
C ASP A 24 6.19 13.76 -3.17
N PHE A 25 6.52 12.86 -2.22
CA PHE A 25 6.34 13.08 -0.78
C PHE A 25 7.48 13.88 -0.13
N GLY A 26 8.41 14.43 -0.92
CA GLY A 26 9.62 15.11 -0.44
C GLY A 26 10.77 14.15 -0.16
N ARG A 27 11.76 14.61 0.62
CA ARG A 27 12.96 13.83 0.96
C ARG A 27 12.62 12.75 1.97
N ILE A 28 12.80 11.48 1.57
CA ILE A 28 12.57 10.33 2.44
C ILE A 28 13.79 10.12 3.34
N ALA A 29 13.67 10.49 4.61
CA ALA A 29 14.75 10.42 5.60
C ALA A 29 14.70 9.17 6.49
N SER A 30 13.55 8.51 6.58
CA SER A 30 13.35 7.28 7.33
C SER A 30 12.34 6.37 6.64
N PHE A 31 12.40 5.08 6.95
CA PHE A 31 11.41 4.09 6.52
C PHE A 31 10.76 3.44 7.72
N ASP A 32 10.01 4.27 8.44
CA ASP A 32 9.40 3.92 9.72
C ASP A 32 8.24 2.94 9.55
N SER A 33 8.02 2.16 10.61
CA SER A 33 6.94 1.16 10.69
C SER A 33 6.34 1.11 12.08
N VAL A 34 5.07 0.74 12.20
CA VAL A 34 4.43 0.44 13.49
C VAL A 34 4.19 -1.06 13.56
N ILE A 35 5.00 -1.74 14.37
CA ILE A 35 4.92 -3.19 14.54
C ILE A 35 3.91 -3.53 15.62
N VAL A 36 2.95 -4.37 15.27
CA VAL A 36 1.89 -4.85 16.16
C VAL A 36 2.25 -6.25 16.64
N LYS A 37 2.26 -6.45 17.96
CA LYS A 37 2.44 -7.73 18.63
C LYS A 37 1.17 -8.09 19.38
N VAL A 38 0.62 -9.26 19.13
CA VAL A 38 -0.54 -9.81 19.84
C VAL A 38 -0.12 -11.10 20.54
N GLU A 39 -0.25 -11.15 21.87
CA GLU A 39 0.11 -12.34 22.66
C GLU A 39 -1.14 -13.07 23.15
N THR A 40 -1.00 -14.37 23.39
CA THR A 40 -2.10 -15.23 23.83
C THR A 40 -1.75 -16.03 25.08
N ASP A 41 -2.79 -16.46 25.80
CA ASP A 41 -2.70 -17.34 26.98
C ASP A 41 -2.02 -18.70 26.69
N GLY A 42 -2.07 -19.14 25.44
CA GLY A 42 -1.40 -20.36 24.95
C GLY A 42 0.05 -20.14 24.52
N GLY A 43 0.63 -18.94 24.73
CA GLY A 43 2.02 -18.62 24.40
C GLY A 43 2.30 -18.32 22.92
N LEU A 44 1.29 -18.40 22.04
CA LEU A 44 1.44 -17.98 20.64
C LEU A 44 1.46 -16.45 20.55
N VAL A 45 2.26 -15.95 19.61
CA VAL A 45 2.41 -14.52 19.30
C VAL A 45 2.16 -14.27 17.82
N GLY A 46 1.30 -13.30 17.54
CA GLY A 46 1.03 -12.76 16.20
C GLY A 46 1.78 -11.47 15.95
N TRP A 47 2.24 -11.30 14.72
CA TRP A 47 2.91 -10.09 14.26
C TRP A 47 2.20 -9.47 13.07
N GLY A 48 2.04 -8.16 13.11
CA GLY A 48 1.49 -7.36 12.03
C GLY A 48 2.19 -6.01 11.91
N GLU A 49 1.88 -5.30 10.83
CA GLU A 49 2.46 -4.00 10.51
C GLU A 49 1.35 -3.02 10.15
N ALA A 50 1.28 -1.90 10.88
CA ALA A 50 0.40 -0.78 10.56
C ALA A 50 1.18 0.32 9.85
N LYS A 51 0.66 0.80 8.71
CA LYS A 51 1.29 1.87 7.94
C LYS A 51 0.22 2.73 7.27
N ALA A 52 0.37 4.05 7.43
CA ALA A 52 -0.54 5.04 6.84
C ALA A 52 0.17 6.06 5.91
N GLY A 53 1.47 5.89 5.72
CA GLY A 53 2.31 6.77 4.91
C GLY A 53 3.80 6.51 5.15
N VAL A 54 4.66 7.13 4.35
CA VAL A 54 6.12 7.05 4.51
C VAL A 54 6.62 8.32 5.21
N GLY A 55 7.52 8.18 6.19
CA GLY A 55 8.20 9.32 6.82
C GLY A 55 7.32 10.22 7.69
N SER A 56 6.12 9.80 8.07
CA SER A 56 5.20 10.58 8.91
C SER A 56 5.25 10.12 10.37
N ALA A 57 6.13 10.75 11.17
CA ALA A 57 6.24 10.45 12.60
C ALA A 57 4.91 10.64 13.34
N ALA A 58 4.14 11.69 13.00
CA ALA A 58 2.81 11.93 13.58
C ALA A 58 1.84 10.78 13.28
N SER A 59 1.86 10.24 12.05
CA SER A 59 1.05 9.07 11.70
C SER A 59 1.50 7.83 12.47
N ALA A 60 2.80 7.60 12.61
CA ALA A 60 3.32 6.47 13.38
C ALA A 60 2.91 6.53 14.86
N HIS A 61 3.02 7.70 15.48
CA HIS A 61 2.50 7.94 16.84
C HIS A 61 0.99 7.71 16.93
N GLY A 62 0.23 8.25 15.97
CA GLY A 62 -1.23 8.10 15.92
C GLY A 62 -1.64 6.63 15.80
N LEU A 63 -1.00 5.86 14.92
CA LEU A 63 -1.25 4.42 14.76
C LEU A 63 -0.97 3.65 16.04
N ALA A 64 0.18 3.88 16.68
CA ALA A 64 0.52 3.22 17.94
C ALA A 64 -0.48 3.58 19.04
N ALA A 65 -0.89 4.85 19.14
CA ALA A 65 -1.87 5.31 20.11
C ALA A 65 -3.25 4.67 19.88
N ILE A 66 -3.78 4.70 18.64
CA ILE A 66 -5.06 4.07 18.29
C ILE A 66 -5.06 2.59 18.66
N ILE A 67 -4.01 1.85 18.28
CA ILE A 67 -3.94 0.41 18.57
C ILE A 67 -3.86 0.15 20.07
N ASN A 68 -2.99 0.86 20.79
CA ASN A 68 -2.73 0.61 22.22
C ASN A 68 -3.87 1.10 23.12
N LEU A 69 -4.52 2.20 22.77
CA LEU A 69 -5.48 2.88 23.64
C LEU A 69 -6.93 2.57 23.26
N ASP A 70 -7.24 2.43 21.97
CA ASP A 70 -8.61 2.20 21.52
C ASP A 70 -8.88 0.72 21.22
N TYR A 71 -7.99 0.04 20.48
CA TYR A 71 -8.25 -1.33 20.02
C TYR A 71 -7.83 -2.39 21.02
N ALA A 72 -6.66 -2.27 21.65
CA ALA A 72 -6.16 -3.26 22.60
C ALA A 72 -7.17 -3.60 23.72
N PRO A 73 -7.83 -2.62 24.39
CA PRO A 73 -8.80 -2.93 25.44
C PRO A 73 -10.01 -3.74 24.96
N LEU A 74 -10.39 -3.62 23.69
CA LEU A 74 -11.50 -4.36 23.10
C LEU A 74 -11.13 -5.80 22.76
N LEU A 75 -9.84 -6.07 22.52
CA LEU A 75 -9.34 -7.34 22.02
C LEU A 75 -8.84 -8.26 23.13
N VAL A 76 -8.35 -7.73 24.26
CA VAL A 76 -7.92 -8.57 25.39
C VAL A 76 -9.09 -9.43 25.90
N GLY A 77 -8.83 -10.72 26.13
CA GLY A 77 -9.85 -11.71 26.53
C GLY A 77 -10.68 -12.28 25.37
N GLN A 78 -10.53 -11.75 24.16
CA GLN A 78 -11.17 -12.29 22.95
C GLN A 78 -10.40 -13.49 22.39
N ASP A 79 -11.07 -14.33 21.61
CA ASP A 79 -10.40 -15.40 20.85
C ASP A 79 -9.83 -14.81 19.54
N PRO A 80 -8.50 -14.83 19.31
CA PRO A 80 -7.90 -14.23 18.12
C PRO A 80 -8.25 -14.95 16.82
N ARG A 81 -8.85 -16.15 16.89
CA ARG A 81 -9.25 -16.92 15.71
C ARG A 81 -10.53 -16.39 15.06
N ASP A 82 -11.29 -15.56 15.77
CA ASP A 82 -12.49 -14.90 15.26
C ASP A 82 -12.16 -13.64 14.44
N VAL A 83 -11.24 -13.75 13.48
CA VAL A 83 -10.60 -12.60 12.80
C VAL A 83 -11.63 -11.59 12.25
N SER A 84 -12.63 -12.05 11.50
CA SER A 84 -13.67 -11.17 10.94
C SER A 84 -14.51 -10.47 12.01
N ARG A 85 -14.81 -11.16 13.11
CA ARG A 85 -15.53 -10.55 14.24
C ARG A 85 -14.70 -9.47 14.90
N LEU A 86 -13.41 -9.71 15.11
CA LEU A 86 -12.49 -8.73 15.71
C LEU A 86 -12.26 -7.52 14.79
N TRP A 87 -12.25 -7.74 13.48
CA TRP A 87 -12.27 -6.66 12.50
C TRP A 87 -13.53 -5.79 12.67
N ASP A 88 -14.71 -6.42 12.75
CA ASP A 88 -15.97 -5.71 12.99
C ASP A 88 -15.98 -4.99 14.34
N VAL A 89 -15.40 -5.57 15.38
CA VAL A 89 -15.27 -4.91 16.69
C VAL A 89 -14.51 -3.60 16.57
N MET A 90 -13.35 -3.61 15.91
CA MET A 90 -12.54 -2.39 15.75
C MET A 90 -13.19 -1.37 14.80
N TYR A 91 -13.76 -1.82 13.69
CA TYR A 91 -14.37 -0.95 12.68
C TYR A 91 -15.64 -0.25 13.17
N ASN A 92 -16.41 -0.92 14.05
CA ASN A 92 -17.72 -0.45 14.52
C ASN A 92 -17.71 0.14 15.92
N THR A 93 -16.56 0.40 16.53
CA THR A 93 -16.44 1.07 17.85
C THR A 93 -17.39 2.29 18.00
N PRO A 94 -17.68 2.81 19.20
CA PRO A 94 -18.16 2.09 20.39
C PRO A 94 -19.50 1.34 20.15
N ARG A 95 -19.95 1.19 18.90
CA ARG A 95 -21.20 0.49 18.51
C ARG A 95 -20.98 -0.99 18.22
N GLU A 96 -19.83 -1.55 18.59
CA GLU A 96 -19.44 -2.92 18.26
C GLU A 96 -20.47 -3.94 18.73
N GLY A 97 -21.01 -3.78 19.94
CA GLY A 97 -22.02 -4.70 20.47
C GLY A 97 -23.26 -4.78 19.59
N TYR A 98 -23.76 -3.64 19.08
CA TYR A 98 -24.88 -3.60 18.15
C TYR A 98 -24.52 -4.22 16.80
N ALA A 99 -23.32 -3.94 16.30
CA ALA A 99 -22.87 -4.43 15.00
C ALA A 99 -22.71 -5.95 14.99
N VAL A 100 -22.11 -6.50 16.03
CA VAL A 100 -21.92 -7.95 16.22
C VAL A 100 -23.25 -8.65 16.47
N GLU A 101 -24.09 -8.11 17.35
CA GLU A 101 -25.40 -8.71 17.68
C GLU A 101 -26.33 -8.78 16.45
N ARG A 102 -26.32 -7.74 15.61
CA ARG A 102 -27.25 -7.60 14.49
C ARG A 102 -26.65 -8.00 13.13
N GLY A 103 -25.35 -8.29 13.07
CA GLY A 103 -24.63 -8.50 11.81
C GLY A 103 -24.67 -7.27 10.89
N HIS A 104 -24.79 -6.06 11.45
CA HIS A 104 -24.94 -4.81 10.71
C HIS A 104 -23.76 -3.90 11.00
N VAL A 105 -22.94 -3.66 9.98
CA VAL A 105 -21.79 -2.75 10.02
C VAL A 105 -22.25 -1.29 10.18
N LEU A 106 -21.85 -0.65 11.27
CA LEU A 106 -22.20 0.69 11.73
C LEU A 106 -20.93 1.52 12.02
N PRO A 107 -20.11 1.86 11.01
CA PRO A 107 -18.78 2.41 11.22
C PRO A 107 -18.81 3.81 11.82
N GLN A 108 -17.73 4.18 12.50
CA GLN A 108 -17.51 5.53 12.98
C GLN A 108 -16.97 6.47 11.89
N LEU A 109 -16.76 7.73 12.28
CA LEU A 109 -15.78 8.59 11.62
C LEU A 109 -14.42 7.88 11.60
N GLY A 110 -13.69 7.98 10.48
CA GLY A 110 -12.44 7.22 10.28
C GLY A 110 -12.58 5.96 9.42
N ARG A 111 -13.59 5.89 8.53
CA ARG A 111 -13.75 4.82 7.53
C ARG A 111 -12.61 4.69 6.48
N ARG A 112 -11.58 5.53 6.59
CA ARG A 112 -10.36 5.59 5.76
C ARG A 112 -9.17 6.02 6.63
N GLY A 113 -7.95 5.96 6.09
CA GLY A 113 -6.77 6.57 6.71
C GLY A 113 -6.26 5.83 7.95
N LEU A 114 -5.91 6.57 9.00
CA LEU A 114 -5.21 6.03 10.19
C LEU A 114 -5.96 4.90 10.88
N SER A 115 -7.27 5.03 11.09
CA SER A 115 -8.06 4.01 11.78
C SER A 115 -8.07 2.68 11.01
N ILE A 116 -8.27 2.71 9.69
CA ILE A 116 -8.21 1.50 8.86
C ILE A 116 -6.79 0.93 8.80
N SER A 117 -5.78 1.79 8.73
CA SER A 117 -4.37 1.37 8.73
C SER A 117 -3.97 0.70 10.06
N ALA A 118 -4.52 1.17 11.18
CA ALA A 118 -4.36 0.55 12.49
C ALA A 118 -5.06 -0.80 12.57
N ILE A 119 -6.30 -0.90 12.06
CA ILE A 119 -7.02 -2.17 11.93
C ILE A 119 -6.22 -3.17 11.09
N ALA A 120 -5.64 -2.75 9.97
CA ALA A 120 -4.83 -3.61 9.11
C ALA A 120 -3.62 -4.22 9.85
N GLY A 121 -2.92 -3.43 10.67
CA GLY A 121 -1.80 -3.95 11.47
C GLY A 121 -2.22 -4.99 12.50
N VAL A 122 -3.38 -4.80 13.13
CA VAL A 122 -3.95 -5.81 14.04
C VAL A 122 -4.43 -7.04 13.29
N ASP A 123 -5.15 -6.87 12.18
CA ASP A 123 -5.69 -7.94 11.34
C ASP A 123 -4.57 -8.88 10.85
N LEU A 124 -3.44 -8.33 10.39
CA LEU A 124 -2.26 -9.12 10.01
C LEU A 124 -1.73 -9.98 11.17
N ALA A 125 -1.67 -9.43 12.39
CA ALA A 125 -1.24 -10.17 13.57
C ALA A 125 -2.23 -11.28 13.95
N LEU A 126 -3.54 -11.05 13.78
CA LEU A 126 -4.58 -12.05 14.01
C LEU A 126 -4.51 -13.18 12.98
N TRP A 127 -4.26 -12.88 11.70
CA TRP A 127 -4.04 -13.90 10.67
C TRP A 127 -2.78 -14.73 10.92
N ASP A 128 -1.69 -14.11 11.35
CA ASP A 128 -0.47 -14.80 11.76
C ASP A 128 -0.75 -15.76 12.94
N LEU A 129 -1.50 -15.31 13.96
CA LEU A 129 -1.95 -16.16 15.06
C LEU A 129 -2.82 -17.33 14.60
N LEU A 130 -3.79 -17.07 13.71
CA LEU A 130 -4.66 -18.10 13.18
C LEU A 130 -3.84 -19.18 12.45
N GLY A 131 -2.92 -18.75 11.58
CA GLY A 131 -2.00 -19.63 10.88
C GLY A 131 -1.16 -20.49 11.83
N LYS A 132 -0.50 -19.87 12.81
CA LYS A 132 0.29 -20.56 13.84
C LYS A 132 -0.54 -21.54 14.67
N SER A 133 -1.76 -21.15 15.06
CA SER A 133 -2.64 -21.99 15.87
C SER A 133 -3.11 -23.25 15.14
N LEU A 134 -3.19 -23.19 13.81
CA LEU A 134 -3.59 -24.30 12.95
C LEU A 134 -2.41 -25.05 12.30
N GLY A 135 -1.17 -24.62 12.56
CA GLY A 135 0.01 -25.16 11.89
C GLY A 135 0.00 -24.99 10.37
N ALA A 136 -0.65 -23.93 9.86
CA ALA A 136 -0.85 -23.70 8.44
C ALA A 136 -0.41 -22.28 8.04
N PRO A 137 0.20 -22.11 6.85
CA PRO A 137 0.50 -20.78 6.36
C PRO A 137 -0.77 -20.02 5.96
N VAL A 138 -0.80 -18.70 6.14
CA VAL A 138 -1.98 -17.86 5.89
C VAL A 138 -2.56 -18.02 4.49
N TRP A 139 -1.73 -18.09 3.44
CA TRP A 139 -2.20 -18.31 2.06
C TRP A 139 -3.00 -19.61 1.88
N ARG A 140 -2.77 -20.63 2.73
CA ARG A 140 -3.55 -21.87 2.70
C ARG A 140 -4.94 -21.66 3.28
N LEU A 141 -5.05 -20.83 4.32
CA LEU A 141 -6.32 -20.43 4.92
C LEU A 141 -7.14 -19.54 3.98
N LEU A 142 -6.47 -18.74 3.15
CA LEU A 142 -7.09 -17.86 2.15
C LEU A 142 -7.49 -18.56 0.83
N GLY A 143 -7.61 -19.90 0.83
CA GLY A 143 -8.08 -20.66 -0.34
C GLY A 143 -7.00 -21.38 -1.16
N GLY A 144 -5.78 -21.45 -0.64
CA GLY A 144 -4.72 -22.33 -1.16
C GLY A 144 -3.83 -21.72 -2.24
N ARG A 145 -2.78 -22.47 -2.60
CA ARG A 145 -1.77 -22.07 -3.57
C ARG A 145 -2.37 -22.06 -4.99
N ARG A 146 -2.16 -20.98 -5.74
CA ARG A 146 -2.52 -20.86 -7.18
C ARG A 146 -1.33 -20.97 -8.12
N ALA A 147 -0.14 -20.59 -7.68
CA ALA A 147 1.10 -20.67 -8.44
C ALA A 147 2.26 -21.09 -7.52
N GLU A 148 3.27 -21.76 -8.07
CA GLU A 148 4.47 -22.11 -7.31
C GLU A 148 5.36 -20.88 -7.03
N ARG A 149 5.42 -19.95 -7.98
CA ARG A 149 6.14 -18.67 -7.89
C ARG A 149 5.27 -17.57 -8.49
N MET A 150 5.34 -16.38 -7.92
CA MET A 150 4.69 -15.18 -8.45
C MET A 150 5.75 -14.23 -9.02
N PRO A 151 5.56 -13.67 -10.23
CA PRO A 151 6.44 -12.63 -10.74
C PRO A 151 6.39 -11.38 -9.86
N ALA A 152 7.56 -10.78 -9.60
CA ALA A 152 7.67 -9.47 -8.97
C ALA A 152 8.16 -8.43 -9.99
N TYR A 153 7.87 -7.16 -9.74
CA TYR A 153 8.43 -6.03 -10.47
C TYR A 153 9.23 -5.14 -9.52
N ALA A 154 10.25 -4.46 -10.03
CA ALA A 154 10.99 -3.47 -9.26
C ALA A 154 10.26 -2.13 -9.31
N SER A 155 10.06 -1.48 -8.16
CA SER A 155 9.45 -0.15 -8.08
C SER A 155 10.51 0.87 -7.70
N GLY A 156 10.67 1.91 -8.52
CA GLY A 156 11.65 2.97 -8.28
C GLY A 156 11.56 4.07 -9.33
N GLY A 157 12.69 4.39 -9.98
CA GLY A 157 12.69 5.29 -11.15
C GLY A 157 12.52 6.77 -10.79
N TRP A 158 13.38 7.29 -9.90
CA TRP A 158 13.41 8.71 -9.54
C TRP A 158 14.47 9.53 -10.30
N ALA A 159 15.36 8.86 -11.05
CA ALA A 159 16.42 9.55 -11.78
C ALA A 159 15.86 10.39 -12.92
N ASP A 160 16.55 11.49 -13.24
CA ASP A 160 16.25 12.35 -14.38
C ASP A 160 16.28 11.61 -15.73
N GLU A 161 15.83 12.27 -16.79
CA GLU A 161 15.76 11.71 -18.15
C GLU A 161 17.08 11.09 -18.63
N THR A 162 18.23 11.66 -18.25
CA THR A 162 19.54 11.19 -18.70
C THR A 162 19.98 9.89 -18.01
N ARG A 163 19.48 9.65 -16.79
CA ARG A 163 19.91 8.54 -15.93
C ARG A 163 18.84 7.49 -15.68
N ILE A 164 17.58 7.76 -16.03
CA ILE A 164 16.46 6.85 -15.77
C ILE A 164 16.65 5.47 -16.42
N GLY A 165 17.14 5.45 -17.66
CA GLY A 165 17.40 4.19 -18.37
C GLY A 165 18.40 3.29 -17.62
N GLU A 166 19.52 3.86 -17.18
CA GLU A 166 20.54 3.11 -16.43
C GLU A 166 20.05 2.66 -15.05
N GLN A 167 19.29 3.52 -14.35
CA GLN A 167 18.69 3.16 -13.06
C GLN A 167 17.78 1.93 -13.20
N LEU A 168 16.86 1.95 -14.17
CA LEU A 168 15.90 0.86 -14.37
C LEU A 168 16.57 -0.42 -14.88
N LEU A 169 17.55 -0.31 -15.79
CA LEU A 169 18.38 -1.45 -16.21
C LEU A 169 19.16 -2.04 -15.04
N GLY A 170 19.57 -1.22 -14.06
CA GLY A 170 20.19 -1.68 -12.82
C GLY A 170 19.32 -2.71 -12.09
N TYR A 171 18.00 -2.48 -11.98
CA TYR A 171 17.08 -3.44 -11.37
C TYR A 171 17.00 -4.75 -12.17
N VAL A 172 16.96 -4.67 -13.50
CA VAL A 172 16.95 -5.86 -14.37
C VAL A 172 18.23 -6.68 -14.19
N ARG A 173 19.41 -6.03 -14.22
CA ARG A 173 20.72 -6.68 -14.11
C ARG A 173 20.95 -7.31 -12.74
N THR A 174 20.60 -6.60 -11.67
CA THR A 174 20.90 -7.03 -10.29
C THR A 174 19.84 -7.96 -9.70
N GLY A 175 18.57 -7.69 -9.97
CA GLY A 175 17.44 -8.44 -9.41
C GLY A 175 16.81 -9.45 -10.38
N GLY A 176 17.20 -9.45 -11.66
CA GLY A 176 16.60 -10.33 -12.67
C GLY A 176 15.13 -9.99 -12.99
N PHE A 177 14.69 -8.77 -12.66
CA PHE A 177 13.31 -8.33 -12.87
C PHE A 177 12.98 -8.23 -14.36
N ARG A 178 11.77 -8.67 -14.73
CA ARG A 178 11.22 -8.55 -16.10
C ARG A 178 10.21 -7.41 -16.25
N ALA A 179 9.99 -6.67 -15.17
CA ALA A 179 9.04 -5.59 -15.08
C ALA A 179 9.56 -4.54 -14.11
N VAL A 180 9.41 -3.27 -14.46
CA VAL A 180 9.84 -2.13 -13.65
C VAL A 180 8.77 -1.04 -13.65
N LYS A 181 8.55 -0.40 -12.49
CA LYS A 181 7.66 0.74 -12.31
C LYS A 181 8.48 1.98 -11.99
N MET A 182 8.25 3.08 -12.70
CA MET A 182 8.92 4.37 -12.47
C MET A 182 7.94 5.44 -11.98
N ARG A 183 8.44 6.39 -11.17
CA ARG A 183 7.68 7.55 -10.71
C ARG A 183 7.59 8.63 -11.77
N VAL A 184 6.41 9.20 -11.92
CA VAL A 184 6.06 10.36 -12.77
C VAL A 184 5.17 11.31 -11.96
N GLY A 185 4.68 12.40 -12.58
CA GLY A 185 3.75 13.32 -11.92
C GLY A 185 4.44 14.58 -11.43
N VAL A 186 3.94 15.15 -10.32
CA VAL A 186 4.39 16.45 -9.78
C VAL A 186 5.90 16.54 -9.56
N MET A 187 6.59 15.43 -9.30
CA MET A 187 8.04 15.41 -9.12
C MET A 187 8.82 15.84 -10.38
N ASP A 188 8.21 15.71 -11.56
CA ASP A 188 8.77 16.14 -12.84
C ASP A 188 8.31 17.54 -13.25
N GLY A 189 7.32 18.10 -12.55
CA GLY A 189 6.57 19.28 -12.97
C GLY A 189 5.55 18.93 -14.05
N GLU A 190 5.67 19.56 -15.21
CA GLU A 190 4.70 19.43 -16.31
C GLU A 190 4.68 18.03 -16.95
N PRO A 191 3.52 17.53 -17.43
CA PRO A 191 3.38 16.17 -17.98
C PRO A 191 4.36 15.79 -19.11
N HIS A 192 4.77 16.75 -19.94
CA HIS A 192 5.72 16.50 -21.03
C HIS A 192 7.10 16.06 -20.52
N ARG A 193 7.50 16.47 -19.31
CA ARG A 193 8.76 16.06 -18.69
C ARG A 193 8.70 14.62 -18.20
N SER A 194 7.59 14.23 -17.58
CA SER A 194 7.33 12.82 -17.29
C SER A 194 7.32 11.95 -18.55
N ALA A 195 6.69 12.43 -19.63
CA ALA A 195 6.66 11.71 -20.91
C ALA A 195 8.07 11.54 -21.52
N ALA A 196 8.92 12.56 -21.44
CA ALA A 196 10.31 12.47 -21.89
C ALA A 196 11.10 11.42 -21.10
N ARG A 197 10.96 11.38 -19.76
CA ARG A 197 11.58 10.35 -18.90
C ARG A 197 11.08 8.94 -19.24
N VAL A 198 9.77 8.77 -19.49
CA VAL A 198 9.20 7.47 -19.88
C VAL A 198 9.74 7.02 -21.24
N ARG A 199 9.84 7.92 -22.22
CA ARG A 199 10.43 7.62 -23.54
C ARG A 199 11.90 7.21 -23.41
N ALA A 200 12.68 7.91 -22.60
CA ALA A 200 14.07 7.56 -22.31
C ALA A 200 14.19 6.18 -21.64
N ALA A 201 13.33 5.89 -20.66
CA ALA A 201 13.25 4.59 -20.01
C ALA A 201 12.91 3.47 -21.00
N ARG A 202 11.84 3.63 -21.80
CA ARG A 202 11.44 2.64 -22.82
C ARG A 202 12.56 2.39 -23.83
N LYS A 203 13.21 3.44 -24.34
CA LYS A 203 14.34 3.32 -25.26
C LYS A 203 15.48 2.47 -24.68
N ALA A 204 15.80 2.67 -23.40
CA ALA A 204 16.88 1.94 -22.73
C ALA A 204 16.50 0.48 -22.39
N LEU A 205 15.27 0.23 -21.97
CA LEU A 205 14.79 -1.09 -21.56
C LEU A 205 14.50 -2.03 -22.75
N GLY A 206 14.26 -1.47 -23.93
CA GLY A 206 13.80 -2.23 -25.09
C GLY A 206 12.34 -2.68 -24.93
N PRO A 207 11.82 -3.50 -25.86
CA PRO A 207 10.40 -3.90 -25.87
C PRO A 207 10.07 -5.01 -24.86
N ASP A 208 11.05 -5.82 -24.46
CA ASP A 208 10.77 -7.07 -23.71
C ASP A 208 10.55 -6.88 -22.21
N VAL A 209 11.04 -5.77 -21.64
CA VAL A 209 10.83 -5.45 -20.22
C VAL A 209 9.52 -4.68 -20.07
N LYS A 210 8.62 -5.15 -19.21
CA LYS A 210 7.39 -4.42 -18.90
C LYS A 210 7.72 -3.12 -18.17
N LEU A 211 7.16 -2.01 -18.64
CA LEU A 211 7.34 -0.70 -18.04
C LEU A 211 6.00 -0.18 -17.52
N MET A 212 5.98 0.27 -16.28
CA MET A 212 4.82 0.91 -15.65
C MET A 212 5.21 2.31 -15.19
N ALA A 213 4.22 3.21 -15.14
CA ALA A 213 4.38 4.57 -14.62
C ALA A 213 3.37 4.80 -13.49
N ASP A 214 3.78 5.55 -12.48
CA ASP A 214 2.95 5.86 -11.31
C ASP A 214 3.00 7.35 -10.98
N ALA A 215 1.82 7.98 -10.99
CA ALA A 215 1.65 9.43 -10.83
C ALA A 215 1.13 9.84 -9.45
N HIS A 216 0.82 8.89 -8.54
CA HIS A 216 0.30 9.15 -7.18
C HIS A 216 -0.82 10.21 -7.10
N GLY A 217 -1.72 10.20 -8.07
CA GLY A 217 -2.88 11.08 -8.16
C GLY A 217 -2.57 12.56 -8.37
N THR A 218 -1.36 12.90 -8.79
CA THR A 218 -0.87 14.28 -8.80
C THR A 218 -1.32 15.12 -9.99
N TRP A 219 -1.90 14.52 -11.03
CA TRP A 219 -2.40 15.26 -12.18
C TRP A 219 -3.91 15.55 -12.09
N THR A 220 -4.30 16.63 -12.75
CA THR A 220 -5.67 16.82 -13.21
C THR A 220 -6.01 15.84 -14.34
N VAL A 221 -7.30 15.66 -14.60
CA VAL A 221 -7.79 14.86 -15.74
C VAL A 221 -7.18 15.33 -17.08
N ALA A 222 -7.04 16.63 -17.29
CA ALA A 222 -6.49 17.19 -18.52
C ALA A 222 -5.01 16.83 -18.72
N GLU A 223 -4.21 16.97 -17.66
CA GLU A 223 -2.78 16.62 -17.64
C GLU A 223 -2.57 15.11 -17.85
N ALA A 224 -3.32 14.27 -17.14
CA ALA A 224 -3.27 12.82 -17.29
C ALA A 224 -3.58 12.38 -18.74
N LYS A 225 -4.61 12.98 -19.36
CA LYS A 225 -4.95 12.73 -20.77
C LYS A 225 -3.86 13.19 -21.73
N ALA A 226 -3.24 14.33 -21.45
CA ALA A 226 -2.12 14.82 -22.23
C ALA A 226 -0.91 13.87 -22.14
N PHE A 227 -0.54 13.45 -20.93
CA PHE A 227 0.51 12.47 -20.70
C PHE A 227 0.25 11.17 -21.48
N CYS A 228 -0.95 10.58 -21.35
CA CYS A 228 -1.32 9.34 -22.04
C CYS A 228 -1.08 9.43 -23.55
N ARG A 229 -1.51 10.52 -24.21
CA ARG A 229 -1.27 10.74 -25.64
C ARG A 229 0.22 10.83 -25.97
N MET A 230 1.02 11.44 -25.10
CA MET A 230 2.46 11.60 -25.32
C MET A 230 3.26 10.30 -25.15
N VAL A 231 2.69 9.25 -24.54
CA VAL A 231 3.38 7.98 -24.27
C VAL A 231 2.68 6.76 -24.88
N GLU A 232 1.73 6.98 -25.78
CA GLU A 232 0.93 5.90 -26.39
C GLU A 232 1.80 4.84 -27.10
N ASP A 233 2.90 5.27 -27.72
CA ASP A 233 3.89 4.41 -28.39
C ASP A 233 4.92 3.78 -27.43
N CYS A 234 4.84 4.05 -26.12
CA CYS A 234 5.79 3.54 -25.14
C CYS A 234 5.40 2.18 -24.55
N ASP A 235 4.25 1.61 -24.94
CA ASP A 235 3.76 0.30 -24.47
C ASP A 235 3.83 0.17 -22.94
N LEU A 236 3.19 1.11 -22.23
CA LEU A 236 3.10 1.05 -20.78
C LEU A 236 2.17 -0.09 -20.37
N TYR A 237 2.66 -0.97 -19.49
CA TYR A 237 1.87 -2.09 -18.97
C TYR A 237 0.73 -1.61 -18.05
N TRP A 238 0.95 -0.52 -17.32
CA TRP A 238 -0.12 0.33 -16.77
C TRP A 238 0.39 1.73 -16.41
N LEU A 239 -0.54 2.67 -16.27
CA LEU A 239 -0.39 3.95 -15.58
C LEU A 239 -1.20 3.90 -14.26
N GLU A 240 -0.52 4.11 -13.14
CA GLU A 240 -1.07 3.99 -11.79
C GLU A 240 -1.45 5.36 -11.21
N GLU A 241 -2.62 5.43 -10.59
CA GLU A 241 -3.22 6.61 -9.97
C GLU A 241 -2.93 7.90 -10.76
N PRO A 242 -3.42 8.05 -12.00
CA PRO A 242 -3.14 9.25 -12.80
C PRO A 242 -3.75 10.52 -12.20
N VAL A 243 -4.86 10.40 -11.48
CA VAL A 243 -5.59 11.50 -10.83
C VAL A 243 -5.90 11.12 -9.38
N THR A 244 -6.23 12.10 -8.55
CA THR A 244 -6.56 11.88 -7.14
C THR A 244 -7.61 10.78 -6.96
N ALA A 245 -7.43 9.93 -5.94
CA ALA A 245 -8.33 8.81 -5.65
C ALA A 245 -9.77 9.24 -5.35
N ASP A 246 -9.98 10.49 -4.88
CA ASP A 246 -11.32 11.02 -4.65
C ASP A 246 -12.07 11.36 -5.96
N ASP A 247 -11.38 11.54 -7.09
CA ASP A 247 -12.00 11.84 -8.40
C ASP A 247 -12.24 10.57 -9.24
N LYS A 248 -13.13 9.70 -8.75
CA LYS A 248 -13.54 8.47 -9.47
C LYS A 248 -14.11 8.77 -10.87
N PRO A 249 -14.97 9.80 -11.08
CA PRO A 249 -15.44 10.17 -12.41
C PRO A 249 -14.31 10.59 -13.36
N GLY A 250 -13.35 11.39 -12.86
CA GLY A 250 -12.17 11.81 -13.62
C GLY A 250 -11.26 10.64 -13.97
N LEU A 251 -11.02 9.71 -13.04
CA LEU A 251 -10.29 8.48 -13.31
C LEU A 251 -10.96 7.65 -14.41
N ALA A 252 -12.29 7.53 -14.36
CA ALA A 252 -13.06 6.86 -15.40
C ALA A 252 -13.00 7.59 -16.74
N GLU A 253 -12.92 8.92 -16.76
CA GLU A 253 -12.70 9.70 -17.98
C GLU A 253 -11.33 9.44 -18.59
N VAL A 254 -10.26 9.49 -17.78
CA VAL A 254 -8.89 9.19 -18.24
C VAL A 254 -8.85 7.80 -18.87
N ARG A 255 -9.38 6.80 -18.16
CA ARG A 255 -9.47 5.41 -18.66
C ARG A 255 -10.19 5.30 -20.00
N ARG A 256 -11.31 6.01 -20.20
CA ARG A 256 -12.06 5.98 -21.47
C ARG A 256 -11.31 6.63 -22.64
N SER A 257 -10.35 7.51 -22.35
CA SER A 257 -9.69 8.35 -23.35
C SER A 257 -8.29 7.89 -23.74
N SER A 258 -7.80 6.80 -23.15
CA SER A 258 -6.45 6.28 -23.33
C SER A 258 -6.46 4.79 -23.64
N SER A 259 -5.56 4.37 -24.52
CA SER A 259 -5.25 2.97 -24.77
C SER A 259 -4.35 2.36 -23.68
N VAL A 260 -3.68 3.20 -22.88
CA VAL A 260 -2.84 2.77 -21.75
C VAL A 260 -3.72 2.21 -20.63
N PRO A 261 -3.47 0.98 -20.14
CA PRO A 261 -4.19 0.44 -18.99
C PRO A 261 -4.03 1.31 -17.74
N ILE A 262 -5.12 1.53 -17.01
CA ILE A 262 -5.12 2.32 -15.77
C ILE A 262 -5.23 1.42 -14.55
N ALA A 263 -4.33 1.61 -13.58
CA ALA A 263 -4.33 0.96 -12.26
C ALA A 263 -4.62 1.99 -11.15
N THR A 264 -5.24 1.54 -10.05
CA THR A 264 -5.59 2.37 -8.89
C THR A 264 -5.84 1.48 -7.66
N GLY A 265 -5.96 2.09 -6.48
CA GLY A 265 -6.47 1.43 -5.28
C GLY A 265 -5.53 1.46 -4.09
N GLU A 266 -4.31 1.99 -4.21
CA GLU A 266 -3.40 2.12 -3.06
C GLU A 266 -3.91 3.13 -2.04
N SER A 267 -4.68 4.13 -2.52
CA SER A 267 -5.30 5.16 -1.71
C SER A 267 -6.76 4.84 -1.29
N GLU A 268 -7.26 3.66 -1.66
CA GLU A 268 -8.64 3.22 -1.36
C GLU A 268 -8.70 2.37 -0.09
N PHE A 269 -9.79 2.48 0.68
CA PHE A 269 -9.90 1.82 1.97
C PHE A 269 -11.19 1.02 2.08
N THR A 270 -11.09 -0.17 2.68
CA THR A 270 -12.21 -1.12 2.83
C THR A 270 -12.77 -1.61 1.50
N ARG A 271 -13.61 -2.65 1.53
CA ARG A 271 -14.28 -3.17 0.32
C ARG A 271 -15.23 -2.18 -0.37
N HIS A 272 -15.60 -1.08 0.29
CA HIS A 272 -16.60 -0.14 -0.22
C HIS A 272 -16.03 0.87 -1.22
N ASP A 273 -14.70 0.97 -1.26
CA ASP A 273 -14.00 1.87 -2.16
C ASP A 273 -13.60 1.20 -3.50
N PHE A 274 -13.56 -0.15 -3.54
CA PHE A 274 -13.19 -0.98 -4.71
C PHE A 274 -14.39 -1.41 -5.56
#